data_AF-B3XNE9-F1
#
_entry.id   AF-B3XNE9-F1
#
_cell.length_a   1.000
_cell.length_b   1.000
_cell.length_c   1.000
_cell.angle_alpha   90.00
_cell.angle_beta   90.00
_cell.angle_gamma   90.00
#
_symmetry.space_group_name_H-M   'P 1'
#
loop_
_entity.id
_entity.type
_entity.pdbx_description
1 polymer ?
#
loop_
_entity_poly.entity_id
_entity_poly.type
_entity_poly.pdbx_seq_one_letter_code
_entity_poly.pdbx_strand_id
1 'polypeptide(L)'
;MKILALVGTNANFSYNRILLKYMKKHFRQMADIEIAEISQLPAFSVDTPLSKQTEVWKLKQKVKAADGVIFSTPEYDHGIPAALKSTVEWLSYKTDVLKHKPVMVVGVSYGRQASARSQVQMRQILVSPDCDANLLPGNEVLIGNASHSFSKDGRLINAEARDNLEDCFTHFVEYIQIFENANKEGLDMSVKQPTISEAYINFPTGRLTLKEVQQIFSTIPFEIDLIDSTDHFAWFSDKPNREHVRNVASLGETVQECHPPLAVPAVMGIINSFREGKKDVVTRPLWMNGHRSLIQYYALRDVNGHYLGTIEFTGNVEYILNLFENGAWSTDGNTGASKHEDASDNSEEADSVDASTGASESSDDDNTDNASEVVATQAPAANDDTDADATTGASDAGSVDANDDEADATTGASEN
;
A
#
# COMPACT_ATOMS: atom_id res chain seq x y z
N MET A 1 11.33 10.40 13.00
CA MET A 1 11.95 9.09 12.81
C MET A 1 13.25 9.01 13.60
N LYS A 2 13.35 8.04 14.50
CA LYS A 2 14.52 7.73 15.33
C LYS A 2 15.23 6.50 14.77
N ILE A 3 16.51 6.61 14.48
CA ILE A 3 17.33 5.51 13.95
C ILE A 3 18.47 5.23 14.90
N LEU A 4 18.71 3.95 15.21
CA LEU A 4 19.89 3.52 15.96
C LEU A 4 20.95 2.98 15.01
N ALA A 5 22.14 3.55 15.01
CA ALA A 5 23.26 3.11 14.19
C ALA A 5 24.36 2.44 15.05
N LEU A 6 24.65 1.17 14.77
CA LEU A 6 25.65 0.38 15.49
C LEU A 6 27.00 0.43 14.78
N VAL A 7 28.05 0.78 15.53
CA VAL A 7 29.43 0.70 15.06
C VAL A 7 29.87 -0.77 15.08
N GLY A 8 30.08 -1.40 13.92
CA GLY A 8 30.33 -2.84 13.82
C GLY A 8 31.71 -3.34 14.22
N THR A 9 32.45 -2.61 15.05
CA THR A 9 33.77 -3.03 15.53
C THR A 9 34.01 -2.53 16.94
N ASN A 10 34.78 -3.27 17.73
CA ASN A 10 35.23 -2.87 19.06
C ASN A 10 36.56 -2.09 19.02
N ALA A 11 37.11 -1.81 17.85
CA ALA A 11 38.35 -1.04 17.71
C ALA A 11 38.15 0.46 18.06
N ASN A 12 39.16 1.04 18.73
CA ASN A 12 39.20 2.46 19.09
C ASN A 12 39.08 3.37 17.86
N PHE A 13 39.72 3.00 16.76
CA PHE A 13 39.62 3.69 15.48
C PHE A 13 38.75 2.88 14.50
N SER A 14 37.87 3.57 13.75
CA SER A 14 37.00 2.93 12.77
C SER A 14 36.50 3.94 11.73
N TYR A 15 36.69 3.65 10.45
CA TYR A 15 36.05 4.41 9.37
C TYR A 15 34.54 4.24 9.34
N ASN A 16 34.01 3.10 9.81
CA ASN A 16 32.56 2.92 9.95
C ASN A 16 31.99 3.88 11.00
N ARG A 17 32.71 4.14 12.09
CA ARG A 17 32.33 5.18 13.07
C ARG A 17 32.37 6.58 12.46
N ILE A 18 33.34 6.86 11.60
CA ILE A 18 33.42 8.14 10.87
C ILE A 18 32.22 8.28 9.91
N LEU A 19 31.91 7.23 9.13
CA LEU A 19 30.74 7.19 8.26
C LEU A 19 29.45 7.46 9.04
N LEU A 20 29.21 6.77 10.16
CA LEU A 20 28.00 6.97 10.95
C LEU A 20 27.91 8.39 11.53
N LYS A 21 29.04 8.99 11.95
CA LYS A 21 29.09 10.40 12.39
C LYS A 21 28.79 11.36 11.25
N TYR A 22 29.29 11.07 10.05
CA TYR A 22 28.95 11.83 8.84
C TYR A 22 27.45 11.73 8.55
N MET A 23 26.89 10.52 8.49
CA MET A 23 25.46 10.26 8.26
C MET A 23 24.58 11.01 9.26
N LYS A 24 24.89 10.92 10.56
CA LYS A 24 24.16 11.65 11.62
C LYS A 24 24.09 13.15 11.35
N LYS A 25 25.17 13.77 10.88
CA LYS A 25 25.21 15.20 10.59
C LYS A 25 24.51 15.54 9.27
N HIS A 26 24.75 14.74 8.24
CA HIS A 26 24.27 14.94 6.87
C HIS A 26 22.74 14.78 6.79
N PHE A 27 22.20 13.72 7.38
CA PHE A 27 20.79 13.36 7.30
C PHE A 27 19.94 13.87 8.47
N ARG A 28 20.42 14.84 9.25
CA ARG A 28 19.74 15.37 10.44
C ARG A 28 18.34 15.93 10.20
N GLN A 29 18.02 16.30 8.95
CA GLN A 29 16.70 16.80 8.56
C GLN A 29 15.72 15.66 8.24
N MET A 30 16.24 14.47 7.92
CA MET A 30 15.43 13.28 7.58
C MET A 30 15.20 12.39 8.81
N ALA A 31 16.21 12.19 9.65
CA ALA A 31 16.12 11.32 10.82
C ALA A 31 17.02 11.76 11.98
N ASP A 32 16.60 11.44 13.21
CA ASP A 32 17.44 11.52 14.40
C ASP A 32 18.25 10.23 14.55
N ILE A 33 19.54 10.29 14.23
CA ILE A 33 20.44 9.14 14.29
C ILE A 33 21.20 9.13 15.64
N GLU A 34 20.93 8.11 16.44
CA GLU A 34 21.71 7.77 17.63
C GLU A 34 22.80 6.77 17.28
N ILE A 35 24.07 7.06 17.61
CA ILE A 35 25.19 6.14 17.37
C ILE A 35 25.47 5.36 18.65
N ALA A 36 25.52 4.03 18.56
CA ALA A 36 25.90 3.16 19.66
C ALA A 36 27.17 2.37 19.35
N GLU A 37 28.09 2.39 20.31
CA GLU A 37 29.29 1.54 20.31
C GLU A 37 28.95 0.13 20.80
N ILE A 38 29.69 -0.86 20.32
CA ILE A 38 29.56 -2.26 20.76
C ILE A 38 30.76 -2.73 21.60
N SER A 39 31.80 -1.91 21.75
CA SER A 39 33.05 -2.26 22.45
C SER A 39 32.88 -2.64 23.92
N GLN A 40 31.82 -2.14 24.56
CA GLN A 40 31.52 -2.36 25.97
C GLN A 40 30.64 -3.60 26.22
N LEU A 41 30.19 -4.29 25.17
CA LEU A 41 29.37 -5.48 25.32
C LEU A 41 30.26 -6.69 25.65
N PRO A 42 29.88 -7.53 26.62
CA PRO A 42 30.54 -8.81 26.81
C PRO A 42 30.34 -9.69 25.58
N ALA A 43 31.32 -10.56 25.29
CA ALA A 43 31.12 -11.62 24.32
C ALA A 43 29.87 -12.42 24.68
N PHE A 44 29.11 -12.81 23.66
CA PHE A 44 27.89 -13.57 23.84
C PHE A 44 28.23 -14.92 24.46
N SER A 45 27.48 -15.25 25.51
CA SER A 45 27.46 -16.55 26.12
C SER A 45 26.10 -16.72 26.77
N VAL A 46 25.43 -17.83 26.47
CA VAL A 46 24.13 -18.20 27.04
C VAL A 46 24.17 -18.28 28.57
N ASP A 47 25.34 -18.50 29.14
CA ASP A 47 25.58 -18.64 30.58
C ASP A 47 25.98 -17.32 31.27
N THR A 48 26.05 -16.21 30.52
CA THR A 48 26.41 -14.91 31.10
C THR A 48 25.37 -14.51 32.17
N PRO A 49 25.76 -14.25 33.43
CA PRO A 49 24.82 -13.86 34.47
C PRO A 49 24.12 -12.54 34.15
N LEU A 50 22.84 -12.41 34.51
CA LEU A 50 22.05 -11.18 34.30
C LEU A 50 22.73 -9.91 34.87
N SER A 51 23.47 -10.06 35.98
CA SER A 51 24.24 -8.97 36.59
C SER A 51 25.34 -8.38 35.70
N LYS A 52 25.78 -9.10 34.66
CA LYS A 52 26.77 -8.64 33.67
C LYS A 52 26.15 -8.17 32.34
N GLN A 53 24.83 -8.19 32.22
CA GLN A 53 24.12 -7.88 30.98
C GLN A 53 23.55 -6.45 30.92
N THR A 54 23.94 -5.55 31.83
CA THR A 54 23.37 -4.20 31.88
C THR A 54 23.50 -3.43 30.56
N GLU A 55 24.68 -3.45 29.94
CA GLU A 55 24.90 -2.76 28.67
C GLU A 55 24.17 -3.43 27.50
N VAL A 56 24.04 -4.76 27.54
CA VAL A 56 23.23 -5.53 26.59
C VAL A 56 21.75 -5.14 26.71
N TRP A 57 21.22 -5.05 27.92
CA TRP A 57 19.83 -4.65 28.16
C TRP A 57 19.58 -3.23 27.67
N LYS A 58 20.48 -2.27 27.96
CA LYS A 58 20.38 -0.90 27.46
C LYS A 58 20.35 -0.86 25.94
N LEU A 59 21.19 -1.65 25.27
CA LEU A 59 21.21 -1.74 23.82
C LEU A 59 19.87 -2.29 23.28
N LYS A 60 19.34 -3.36 23.87
CA LYS A 60 18.01 -3.92 23.51
C LYS A 60 16.92 -2.86 23.61
N GLN A 61 16.91 -2.04 24.67
CA GLN A 61 15.92 -0.96 24.80
C GLN A 61 16.06 0.10 23.70
N LYS A 62 17.31 0.46 23.33
CA LYS A 62 17.55 1.39 22.23
C LYS A 62 17.08 0.84 20.88
N VAL A 63 17.36 -0.43 20.61
CA VAL A 63 16.90 -1.12 19.39
C VAL A 63 15.38 -1.15 19.34
N LYS A 64 14.73 -1.53 20.46
CA LYS A 64 13.27 -1.56 20.57
C LYS A 64 12.63 -0.20 20.32
N ALA A 65 13.24 0.87 20.85
CA ALA A 65 12.73 2.23 20.74
C ALA A 65 13.06 2.94 19.41
N ALA A 66 13.88 2.34 18.54
CA ALA A 66 14.20 2.90 17.25
C ALA A 66 13.19 2.47 16.18
N ASP A 67 12.86 3.36 15.26
CA ASP A 67 11.99 3.08 14.11
C ASP A 67 12.73 2.22 13.08
N GLY A 68 14.05 2.39 12.97
CA GLY A 68 14.94 1.55 12.18
C GLY A 68 16.34 1.41 12.77
N VAL A 69 17.09 0.40 12.34
CA VAL A 69 18.46 0.14 12.79
C VAL A 69 19.44 0.12 11.63
N ILE A 70 20.57 0.79 11.77
CA ILE A 70 21.69 0.73 10.82
C ILE A 70 22.80 -0.11 11.42
N PHE A 71 23.22 -1.17 10.74
CA PHE A 71 24.44 -1.88 11.08
C PHE A 71 25.56 -1.43 10.16
N SER A 72 26.57 -0.76 10.72
CA SER A 72 27.81 -0.55 9.98
C SER A 72 28.72 -1.76 10.16
N THR A 73 29.40 -2.22 9.10
CA THR A 73 30.35 -3.33 9.20
C THR A 73 31.61 -3.07 8.39
N PRO A 74 32.82 -3.15 8.99
CA PRO A 74 34.01 -3.43 8.21
C PRO A 74 34.02 -4.90 7.77
N GLU A 75 35.01 -5.29 6.97
CA GLU A 75 35.21 -6.68 6.58
C GLU A 75 36.52 -7.21 7.18
N TYR A 76 36.42 -8.24 8.02
CA TYR A 76 37.55 -8.99 8.58
C TYR A 76 37.50 -10.40 8.02
N ASP A 77 38.56 -10.83 7.33
CA ASP A 77 38.70 -12.18 6.78
C ASP A 77 37.47 -12.67 6.00
N HIS A 78 36.94 -11.80 5.13
CA HIS A 78 35.74 -12.03 4.32
C HIS A 78 34.42 -12.19 5.08
N GLY A 79 34.38 -11.79 6.35
CA GLY A 79 33.18 -11.81 7.18
C GLY A 79 32.96 -10.54 8.00
N ILE A 80 31.86 -10.54 8.74
CA ILE A 80 31.57 -9.54 9.75
C ILE A 80 32.52 -9.71 10.96
N PRO A 81 32.86 -8.63 11.67
CA PRO A 81 33.67 -8.74 12.87
C PRO A 81 33.02 -9.62 13.95
N ALA A 82 33.83 -10.38 14.68
CA ALA A 82 33.36 -11.26 15.77
C ALA A 82 32.54 -10.49 16.83
N ALA A 83 32.97 -9.27 17.18
CA ALA A 83 32.23 -8.42 18.11
C ALA A 83 30.83 -8.03 17.59
N LEU A 84 30.68 -7.82 16.27
CA LEU A 84 29.40 -7.54 15.65
C LEU A 84 28.51 -8.78 15.65
N LYS A 85 29.04 -9.95 15.28
CA LYS A 85 28.31 -11.22 15.36
C LYS A 85 27.79 -11.49 16.77
N SER A 86 28.67 -11.33 17.77
CA SER A 86 28.32 -11.45 19.19
C SER A 86 27.24 -10.44 19.61
N THR A 87 27.24 -9.23 19.05
CA THR A 87 26.21 -8.23 19.33
C THR A 87 24.85 -8.70 18.79
N VAL A 88 24.82 -9.24 17.58
CA VAL A 88 23.59 -9.76 16.97
C VAL A 88 23.04 -10.95 17.77
N GLU A 89 23.89 -11.86 18.26
CA GLU A 89 23.47 -12.97 19.13
C GLU A 89 22.81 -12.46 20.42
N TRP A 90 23.35 -11.39 21.02
CA TRP A 90 22.67 -10.75 22.14
C TRP A 90 21.30 -10.19 21.76
N LEU A 91 21.18 -9.60 20.57
CA LEU A 91 19.95 -8.98 20.06
C LEU A 91 18.90 -9.97 19.55
N SER A 92 19.25 -11.25 19.34
CA SER A 92 18.30 -12.30 18.96
C SER A 92 18.00 -13.29 20.09
N TYR A 93 18.94 -13.51 21.02
CA TYR A 93 18.75 -14.48 22.10
C TYR A 93 17.66 -14.04 23.11
N LYS A 94 16.58 -14.83 23.17
CA LYS A 94 15.42 -14.66 24.08
C LYS A 94 14.85 -13.25 24.05
N THR A 95 14.73 -12.67 22.86
CA THR A 95 14.17 -11.34 22.66
C THR A 95 13.69 -11.20 21.21
N ASP A 96 12.83 -10.22 20.95
CA ASP A 96 12.21 -9.97 19.65
C ASP A 96 12.55 -8.58 19.10
N VAL A 97 13.60 -7.91 19.60
CA VAL A 97 13.85 -6.50 19.29
C VAL A 97 14.21 -6.23 17.83
N LEU A 98 14.69 -7.25 17.11
CA LEU A 98 14.98 -7.17 15.67
C LEU A 98 13.82 -7.68 14.81
N LYS A 99 12.82 -8.35 15.40
CA LYS A 99 11.72 -8.96 14.65
C LYS A 99 10.94 -7.88 13.91
N HIS A 100 10.85 -8.04 12.60
CA HIS A 100 10.25 -7.12 11.63
C HIS A 100 10.81 -5.69 11.67
N LYS A 101 11.94 -5.48 12.35
CA LYS A 101 12.58 -4.16 12.46
C LYS A 101 13.14 -3.79 11.08
N PRO A 102 12.85 -2.60 10.53
CA PRO A 102 13.56 -2.12 9.35
C PRO A 102 15.04 -1.97 9.63
N VAL A 103 15.87 -2.59 8.79
CA VAL A 103 17.32 -2.59 8.92
C VAL A 103 18.00 -2.16 7.62
N MET A 104 19.05 -1.35 7.77
CA MET A 104 20.00 -1.01 6.71
C MET A 104 21.40 -1.47 7.09
N VAL A 105 22.16 -1.96 6.11
CA VAL A 105 23.57 -2.32 6.29
C VAL A 105 24.44 -1.36 5.47
N VAL A 106 25.45 -0.80 6.13
CA VAL A 106 26.46 0.07 5.50
C VAL A 106 27.85 -0.43 5.83
N GLY A 107 28.85 -0.07 5.05
CA GLY A 107 30.19 -0.52 5.37
C GLY A 107 31.30 0.25 4.67
N VAL A 108 32.38 0.42 5.43
CA VAL A 108 33.64 0.96 4.96
C VAL A 108 34.75 -0.05 5.21
N SER A 109 35.57 -0.32 4.19
CA SER A 109 36.77 -1.14 4.32
C SER A 109 37.97 -0.51 3.62
N TYR A 110 39.16 -0.99 3.96
CA TYR A 110 40.42 -0.48 3.44
C TYR A 110 40.62 -0.78 1.96
N GLY A 111 40.25 -1.99 1.52
CA GLY A 111 40.45 -2.45 0.15
C GLY A 111 39.38 -1.96 -0.83
N ARG A 112 39.66 -2.13 -2.13
CA ARG A 112 38.73 -1.77 -3.22
C ARG A 112 37.41 -2.55 -3.21
N GLN A 113 37.40 -3.76 -2.66
CA GLN A 113 36.20 -4.61 -2.55
C GLN A 113 35.24 -4.14 -1.44
N ALA A 114 35.59 -3.07 -0.73
CA ALA A 114 34.81 -2.52 0.37
C ALA A 114 34.45 -3.62 1.39
N SER A 115 33.21 -3.60 1.86
CA SER A 115 32.64 -4.54 2.83
C SER A 115 31.74 -5.60 2.18
N ALA A 116 31.86 -5.86 0.88
CA ALA A 116 30.85 -6.60 0.10
C ALA A 116 30.50 -7.96 0.71
N ARG A 117 31.49 -8.78 1.08
CA ARG A 117 31.23 -10.13 1.62
C ARG A 117 30.70 -10.05 3.05
N SER A 118 31.24 -9.14 3.85
CA SER A 118 30.72 -8.91 5.20
C SER A 118 29.25 -8.45 5.19
N GLN A 119 28.83 -7.62 4.21
CA GLN A 119 27.43 -7.21 4.10
C GLN A 119 26.52 -8.35 3.66
N VAL A 120 26.94 -9.18 2.71
CA VAL A 120 26.20 -10.40 2.32
C VAL A 120 26.00 -11.31 3.54
N GLN A 121 27.07 -11.57 4.30
CA GLN A 121 26.98 -12.37 5.52
C GLN A 121 26.07 -11.72 6.57
N MET A 122 26.18 -10.40 6.77
CA MET A 122 25.33 -9.67 7.70
C MET A 122 23.85 -9.79 7.34
N ARG A 123 23.51 -9.61 6.06
CA ARG A 123 22.14 -9.73 5.55
C ARG A 123 21.60 -11.14 5.78
N GLN A 124 22.39 -12.17 5.48
CA GLN A 124 22.01 -13.57 5.73
C GLN A 124 21.72 -13.83 7.21
N ILE A 125 22.51 -13.26 8.13
CA ILE A 125 22.28 -13.40 9.57
C ILE A 125 20.98 -12.70 9.99
N LEU A 126 20.75 -11.48 9.51
CA LEU A 126 19.62 -10.64 9.90
C LEU A 126 18.26 -11.18 9.41
N VAL A 127 18.22 -11.93 8.30
CA VAL A 127 17.00 -12.60 7.82
C VAL A 127 16.74 -13.97 8.46
N SER A 128 17.63 -14.44 9.37
CA SER A 128 17.40 -15.70 10.07
C SER A 128 16.12 -15.64 10.93
N PRO A 129 15.43 -16.77 11.19
CA PRO A 129 14.18 -16.78 11.96
C PRO A 129 14.27 -16.16 13.36
N ASP A 130 15.46 -16.18 13.97
CA ASP A 130 15.69 -15.59 15.30
C ASP A 130 15.83 -14.07 15.26
N CYS A 131 16.25 -13.50 14.13
CA CYS A 131 16.34 -12.05 13.92
C CYS A 131 15.07 -11.52 13.24
N ASP A 132 14.65 -12.18 12.15
CA ASP A 132 13.46 -11.89 11.34
C ASP A 132 13.35 -10.39 10.96
N ALA A 133 14.49 -9.78 10.66
CA ALA A 133 14.58 -8.34 10.40
C ALA A 133 14.19 -8.01 8.95
N ASN A 134 13.58 -6.85 8.75
CA ASN A 134 13.14 -6.37 7.46
C ASN A 134 14.27 -5.61 6.76
N LEU A 135 14.90 -6.24 5.77
CA LEU A 135 15.99 -5.68 4.98
C LEU A 135 15.50 -5.22 3.61
N LEU A 136 15.91 -4.02 3.18
CA LEU A 136 15.65 -3.54 1.83
C LEU A 136 16.63 -4.21 0.83
N PRO A 137 16.15 -4.97 -0.17
CA PRO A 137 16.98 -5.56 -1.21
C PRO A 137 17.64 -4.48 -2.09
N GLY A 138 18.83 -4.75 -2.63
CA GLY A 138 19.54 -3.82 -3.53
C GLY A 138 20.06 -2.53 -2.87
N ASN A 139 19.82 -2.33 -1.57
CA ASN A 139 20.15 -1.09 -0.86
C ASN A 139 21.51 -1.19 -0.14
N GLU A 140 22.61 -1.22 -0.89
CA GLU A 140 23.96 -1.51 -0.40
C GLU A 140 24.88 -0.29 -0.44
N VAL A 141 25.47 0.05 0.71
CA VAL A 141 26.47 1.13 0.81
C VAL A 141 27.85 0.52 1.00
N LEU A 142 28.59 0.38 -0.09
CA LEU A 142 29.89 -0.28 -0.16
C LEU A 142 31.01 0.74 -0.40
N ILE A 143 31.65 1.22 0.66
CA ILE A 143 32.71 2.23 0.54
C ILE A 143 34.09 1.57 0.68
N GLY A 144 34.81 1.46 -0.43
CA GLY A 144 36.20 1.00 -0.46
C GLY A 144 37.22 2.13 -0.23
N ASN A 145 38.50 1.77 -0.22
CA ASN A 145 39.62 2.71 -0.17
C ASN A 145 39.49 3.78 0.93
N ALA A 146 39.14 3.34 2.15
CA ALA A 146 38.69 4.21 3.24
C ALA A 146 39.52 5.49 3.46
N SER A 147 40.85 5.41 3.40
CA SER A 147 41.75 6.56 3.61
C SER A 147 41.63 7.65 2.54
N HIS A 148 41.18 7.30 1.34
CA HIS A 148 40.98 8.23 0.21
C HIS A 148 39.52 8.69 0.10
N SER A 149 38.59 7.96 0.69
CA SER A 149 37.16 8.27 0.65
C SER A 149 36.74 9.32 1.67
N PHE A 150 37.55 9.55 2.72
CA PHE A 150 37.25 10.52 3.78
C PHE A 150 38.30 11.63 3.89
N SER A 151 37.85 12.84 4.17
CA SER A 151 38.72 13.95 4.58
C SER A 151 39.23 13.76 6.02
N LYS A 152 40.23 14.55 6.41
CA LYS A 152 40.79 14.55 7.78
C LYS A 152 39.77 14.94 8.86
N ASP A 153 38.77 15.76 8.53
CA ASP A 153 37.66 16.14 9.42
C ASP A 153 36.50 15.13 9.39
N GLY A 154 36.64 14.01 8.66
CA GLY A 154 35.68 12.91 8.65
C GLY A 154 34.49 13.10 7.70
N ARG A 155 34.61 13.98 6.70
CA ARG A 155 33.60 14.09 5.63
C ARG A 155 33.84 13.04 4.56
N LEU A 156 32.77 12.46 4.03
CA LEU A 156 32.83 11.60 2.84
C LEU A 156 33.08 12.50 1.62
N ILE A 157 34.25 12.37 0.99
CA ILE A 157 34.68 13.20 -0.14
C ILE A 157 34.58 12.49 -1.48
N ASN A 158 34.44 11.17 -1.48
CA ASN A 158 34.11 10.42 -2.69
C ASN A 158 32.66 10.74 -3.09
N ALA A 159 32.48 11.38 -4.25
CA ALA A 159 31.18 11.84 -4.73
C ALA A 159 30.23 10.67 -5.04
N GLU A 160 30.69 9.66 -5.79
CA GLU A 160 29.89 8.47 -6.13
C GLU A 160 29.41 7.73 -4.87
N ALA A 161 30.28 7.54 -3.89
CA ALA A 161 29.93 6.91 -2.63
C ALA A 161 28.92 7.75 -1.82
N ARG A 162 29.00 9.08 -1.90
CA ARG A 162 28.05 9.98 -1.25
C ARG A 162 26.69 9.93 -1.94
N ASP A 163 26.65 9.98 -3.25
CA ASP A 163 25.41 9.98 -4.03
C ASP A 163 24.68 8.63 -3.83
N ASN A 164 25.40 7.50 -3.91
CA ASN A 164 24.82 6.18 -3.56
C ASN A 164 24.33 6.10 -2.10
N LEU A 165 25.04 6.73 -1.15
CA LEU A 165 24.60 6.80 0.24
C LEU A 165 23.33 7.64 0.39
N GLU A 166 23.19 8.73 -0.36
CA GLU A 166 21.99 9.57 -0.37
C GLU A 166 20.77 8.80 -0.89
N ASP A 167 20.91 8.12 -2.02
CA ASP A 167 19.85 7.27 -2.58
C ASP A 167 19.47 6.16 -1.59
N CYS A 168 20.48 5.42 -1.10
CA CYS A 168 20.22 4.29 -0.20
C CYS A 168 19.59 4.72 1.13
N PHE A 169 19.97 5.87 1.66
CA PHE A 169 19.40 6.37 2.91
C PHE A 169 17.98 6.90 2.69
N THR A 170 17.71 7.55 1.55
CA THR A 170 16.36 7.99 1.18
C THR A 170 15.41 6.81 1.06
N HIS A 171 15.79 5.77 0.30
CA HIS A 171 14.99 4.54 0.22
C HIS A 171 14.79 3.87 1.58
N PHE A 172 15.78 3.92 2.48
CA PHE A 172 15.63 3.36 3.82
C PHE A 172 14.62 4.14 4.68
N VAL A 173 14.63 5.47 4.60
CA VAL A 173 13.64 6.32 5.28
C VAL A 173 12.24 6.05 4.73
N GLU A 174 12.07 5.98 3.41
CA GLU A 174 10.79 5.61 2.77
C GLU A 174 10.33 4.22 3.22
N TYR A 175 11.25 3.25 3.27
CA TYR A 175 10.96 1.90 3.75
C TYR A 175 10.47 1.88 5.19
N ILE A 176 11.11 2.63 6.11
CA ILE A 176 10.62 2.77 7.49
C ILE A 176 9.22 3.40 7.50
N GLN A 177 8.98 4.44 6.70
CA GLN A 177 7.68 5.08 6.60
C GLN A 177 6.60 4.12 6.11
N ILE A 178 6.91 3.22 5.17
CA ILE A 178 5.98 2.17 4.73
C ILE A 178 5.57 1.29 5.91
N PHE A 179 6.48 0.88 6.79
CA PHE A 179 6.09 0.10 7.99
C PHE A 179 5.35 0.94 9.04
N GLU A 180 5.76 2.19 9.26
CA GLU A 180 5.02 3.07 10.16
C GLU A 180 3.60 3.32 9.65
N ASN A 181 3.44 3.53 8.35
CA ASN A 181 2.15 3.75 7.72
C ASN A 181 1.36 2.45 7.65
N ALA A 182 1.94 1.30 7.32
CA ALA A 182 1.26 0.01 7.43
C ALA A 182 0.79 -0.29 8.86
N ASN A 183 1.51 0.19 9.88
CA ASN A 183 1.10 0.10 11.28
C ASN A 183 0.06 1.16 11.69
N LYS A 184 -0.03 2.31 11.00
CA LYS A 184 -0.98 3.41 11.27
C LYS A 184 -2.27 3.32 10.45
N GLU A 185 -2.15 3.01 9.17
CA GLU A 185 -3.22 2.71 8.21
C GLU A 185 -3.78 1.30 8.43
N GLY A 186 -3.04 0.46 9.15
CA GLY A 186 -3.37 -0.94 9.33
C GLY A 186 -3.33 -1.67 8.00
N LEU A 187 -2.38 -2.60 7.86
CA LEU A 187 -2.69 -3.87 7.18
C LEU A 187 -3.69 -4.68 8.03
N ASP A 188 -4.71 -3.99 8.54
CA ASP A 188 -5.88 -4.52 9.16
C ASP A 188 -6.88 -4.67 8.03
N MET A 189 -7.12 -5.92 7.64
CA MET A 189 -8.21 -6.32 6.76
C MET A 189 -9.60 -5.94 7.35
N SER A 190 -9.65 -5.15 8.43
CA SER A 190 -10.83 -4.53 9.01
C SER A 190 -10.73 -2.98 9.06
N VAL A 191 -10.58 -2.33 7.90
CA VAL A 191 -10.82 -0.89 7.80
C VAL A 191 -12.27 -0.59 8.19
N LYS A 192 -12.49 -0.20 9.45
CA LYS A 192 -13.83 0.12 10.02
C LYS A 192 -14.23 1.59 9.85
N GLN A 193 -13.35 2.45 9.35
CA GLN A 193 -13.59 3.89 9.16
C GLN A 193 -13.06 4.32 7.78
N PRO A 194 -13.62 5.36 7.13
CA PRO A 194 -13.12 5.84 5.86
C PRO A 194 -11.71 6.42 6.03
N THR A 195 -10.79 6.09 5.12
CA THR A 195 -9.38 6.55 5.14
C THR A 195 -9.25 8.08 5.09
N ILE A 196 -10.27 8.77 4.59
CA ILE A 196 -10.41 10.22 4.64
C ILE A 196 -11.68 10.54 5.46
N SER A 197 -11.52 10.98 6.70
CA SER A 197 -12.67 11.27 7.58
C SER A 197 -13.15 12.73 7.52
N GLU A 198 -12.32 13.64 7.01
CA GLU A 198 -12.60 15.09 6.96
C GLU A 198 -13.23 15.57 5.63
N ALA A 199 -13.53 14.65 4.70
CA ALA A 199 -14.16 15.00 3.43
C ALA A 199 -15.70 15.02 3.51
N TYR A 200 -16.30 15.95 2.77
CA TYR A 200 -17.74 16.05 2.55
C TYR A 200 -18.10 15.62 1.14
N ILE A 201 -19.18 14.86 1.00
CA ILE A 201 -19.89 14.64 -0.27
C ILE A 201 -21.03 15.65 -0.32
N ASN A 202 -21.02 16.50 -1.35
CA ASN A 202 -22.11 17.43 -1.64
C ASN A 202 -23.08 16.77 -2.62
N PHE A 203 -24.35 16.66 -2.22
CA PHE A 203 -25.47 16.23 -3.03
C PHE A 203 -26.34 17.44 -3.40
N PRO A 204 -27.18 17.34 -4.46
CA PRO A 204 -28.14 18.39 -4.76
C PRO A 204 -29.09 18.75 -3.61
N THR A 205 -29.34 17.81 -2.70
CA THR A 205 -30.29 17.94 -1.58
C THR A 205 -29.63 18.17 -0.22
N GLY A 206 -28.30 18.28 -0.15
CA GLY A 206 -27.59 18.47 1.11
C GLY A 206 -26.14 17.99 1.06
N ARG A 207 -25.50 17.84 2.22
CA ARG A 207 -24.12 17.33 2.32
C ARG A 207 -24.01 16.31 3.43
N LEU A 208 -23.12 15.34 3.26
CA LEU A 208 -22.78 14.34 4.27
C LEU A 208 -21.26 14.20 4.37
N THR A 209 -20.74 13.97 5.56
CA THR A 209 -19.37 13.47 5.76
C THR A 209 -19.27 12.01 5.34
N LEU A 210 -18.06 11.56 4.99
CA LEU A 210 -17.84 10.13 4.70
C LEU A 210 -18.19 9.22 5.88
N LYS A 211 -17.98 9.70 7.11
CA LYS A 211 -18.38 8.99 8.34
C LYS A 211 -19.90 8.83 8.43
N GLU A 212 -20.67 9.87 8.11
CA GLU A 212 -22.14 9.79 8.10
C GLU A 212 -22.65 8.83 7.02
N VAL A 213 -22.06 8.86 5.83
CA VAL A 213 -22.41 7.91 4.75
C VAL A 213 -22.19 6.47 5.18
N GLN A 214 -21.02 6.16 5.76
CA GLN A 214 -20.76 4.81 6.27
C GLN A 214 -21.75 4.42 7.38
N GLN A 215 -22.02 5.33 8.31
CA GLN A 215 -22.93 5.05 9.41
C GLN A 215 -24.37 4.81 8.94
N ILE A 216 -24.84 5.51 7.89
CA ILE A 216 -26.14 5.26 7.27
C ILE A 216 -26.23 3.80 6.79
N PHE A 217 -25.24 3.33 6.04
CA PHE A 217 -25.23 1.95 5.54
C PHE A 217 -25.12 0.90 6.64
N SER A 218 -24.38 1.18 7.71
CA SER A 218 -24.32 0.29 8.87
C SER A 218 -25.62 0.28 9.71
N THR A 219 -26.47 1.30 9.59
CA THR A 219 -27.69 1.46 10.40
C THR A 219 -28.95 0.92 9.73
N ILE A 220 -29.07 1.04 8.41
CA ILE A 220 -30.20 0.46 7.64
C ILE A 220 -30.28 -1.04 7.95
N PRO A 221 -31.45 -1.69 8.11
CA PRO A 221 -31.54 -3.09 8.54
C PRO A 221 -31.25 -4.13 7.43
N PHE A 222 -30.78 -3.70 6.27
CA PHE A 222 -30.54 -4.55 5.10
C PHE A 222 -29.15 -4.39 4.51
N GLU A 223 -28.53 -5.50 4.17
CA GLU A 223 -27.23 -5.56 3.53
C GLU A 223 -27.29 -4.98 2.12
N ILE A 224 -26.22 -4.30 1.77
CA ILE A 224 -25.99 -3.72 0.46
C ILE A 224 -24.59 -4.13 0.01
N ASP A 225 -24.53 -4.65 -1.21
CA ASP A 225 -23.35 -5.08 -1.94
C ASP A 225 -23.33 -4.37 -3.29
N LEU A 226 -22.16 -3.93 -3.74
CA LEU A 226 -21.97 -3.23 -5.00
C LEU A 226 -21.07 -4.05 -5.92
N ILE A 227 -21.60 -4.33 -7.10
CA ILE A 227 -20.84 -4.82 -8.25
C ILE A 227 -20.71 -3.64 -9.21
N ASP A 228 -19.49 -3.29 -9.61
CA ASP A 228 -19.29 -2.15 -10.51
C ASP A 228 -19.68 -2.48 -11.97
N SER A 229 -19.57 -1.48 -12.85
CA SER A 229 -19.90 -1.62 -14.27
C SER A 229 -19.05 -2.65 -15.03
N THR A 230 -17.91 -3.04 -14.46
CA THR A 230 -16.94 -4.01 -15.00
C THR A 230 -17.09 -5.41 -14.41
N ASP A 231 -18.18 -5.67 -13.69
CA ASP A 231 -18.52 -6.97 -13.08
C ASP A 231 -17.59 -7.40 -11.93
N HIS A 232 -16.92 -6.45 -11.27
CA HIS A 232 -16.13 -6.73 -10.07
C HIS A 232 -16.91 -6.40 -8.80
N PHE A 233 -16.72 -7.21 -7.76
CA PHE A 233 -17.26 -6.96 -6.43
C PHE A 233 -16.49 -5.81 -5.77
N ALA A 234 -17.10 -4.62 -5.78
CA ALA A 234 -16.40 -3.37 -5.49
C ALA A 234 -16.54 -2.92 -4.03
N TRP A 235 -17.67 -3.24 -3.38
CA TRP A 235 -17.95 -2.78 -2.01
C TRP A 235 -19.07 -3.58 -1.35
N PHE A 236 -19.08 -3.62 -0.02
CA PHE A 236 -20.21 -4.09 0.78
C PHE A 236 -20.36 -3.32 2.09
N SER A 237 -21.58 -3.24 2.61
CA SER A 237 -21.88 -2.66 3.93
C SER A 237 -21.43 -3.56 5.07
N ASP A 238 -20.51 -3.10 5.92
CA ASP A 238 -20.03 -3.90 7.06
C ASP A 238 -21.04 -3.92 8.21
N LYS A 239 -21.62 -5.10 8.48
CA LYS A 239 -22.58 -5.31 9.57
C LYS A 239 -22.23 -6.55 10.38
N PRO A 240 -22.48 -6.54 11.71
CA PRO A 240 -22.09 -7.65 12.57
C PRO A 240 -22.89 -8.94 12.32
N ASN A 241 -24.14 -8.87 11.86
CA ASN A 241 -25.03 -10.02 11.69
C ASN A 241 -25.55 -10.12 10.25
N ARG A 242 -24.66 -10.25 9.28
CA ARG A 242 -25.03 -10.41 7.86
C ARG A 242 -25.50 -11.84 7.54
N GLU A 243 -26.48 -11.96 6.67
CA GLU A 243 -26.94 -13.19 6.01
C GLU A 243 -25.85 -13.77 5.11
N HIS A 244 -25.19 -12.90 4.33
CA HIS A 244 -24.03 -13.25 3.53
C HIS A 244 -22.75 -12.83 4.22
N VAL A 245 -21.94 -13.82 4.61
CA VAL A 245 -20.59 -13.56 5.13
C VAL A 245 -19.73 -12.99 4.01
N ARG A 246 -19.17 -11.81 4.24
CA ARG A 246 -18.26 -11.13 3.31
C ARG A 246 -16.86 -11.04 3.92
N ASN A 247 -15.84 -11.07 3.06
CA ASN A 247 -14.46 -10.84 3.41
C ASN A 247 -13.90 -9.77 2.46
N VAL A 248 -13.11 -8.83 3.01
CA VAL A 248 -12.43 -7.81 2.20
C VAL A 248 -11.46 -8.42 1.19
N ALA A 249 -11.00 -9.65 1.40
CA ALA A 249 -10.17 -10.40 0.45
C ALA A 249 -10.85 -10.63 -0.91
N SER A 250 -12.19 -10.66 -0.94
CA SER A 250 -12.96 -10.87 -2.17
C SER A 250 -13.23 -9.58 -2.94
N LEU A 251 -12.86 -8.41 -2.40
CA LEU A 251 -13.02 -7.15 -3.11
C LEU A 251 -12.10 -7.13 -4.33
N GLY A 252 -12.65 -6.72 -5.48
CA GLY A 252 -11.96 -6.71 -6.75
C GLY A 252 -11.95 -8.06 -7.49
N GLU A 253 -12.51 -9.13 -6.92
CA GLU A 253 -12.78 -10.35 -7.68
C GLU A 253 -13.95 -10.12 -8.64
N THR A 254 -13.93 -10.81 -9.78
CA THR A 254 -15.07 -10.82 -10.72
C THR A 254 -16.25 -11.57 -10.12
N VAL A 255 -17.47 -11.22 -10.54
CA VAL A 255 -18.69 -11.93 -10.13
C VAL A 255 -18.59 -13.44 -10.41
N GLN A 256 -17.91 -13.83 -11.48
CA GLN A 256 -17.68 -15.22 -11.85
C GLN A 256 -16.80 -15.95 -10.83
N GLU A 257 -15.77 -15.29 -10.29
CA GLU A 257 -14.88 -15.84 -9.26
C GLU A 257 -15.58 -15.93 -7.90
N CYS A 258 -16.47 -14.98 -7.60
CA CYS A 258 -17.23 -14.97 -6.35
C CYS A 258 -18.34 -16.04 -6.26
N HIS A 259 -18.68 -16.72 -7.35
CA HIS A 259 -19.82 -17.64 -7.41
C HIS A 259 -19.42 -19.07 -7.83
N PRO A 260 -20.10 -20.11 -7.29
CA PRO A 260 -19.91 -21.47 -7.78
C PRO A 260 -20.21 -21.58 -9.28
N PRO A 261 -19.47 -22.40 -10.06
CA PRO A 261 -19.61 -22.47 -11.52
C PRO A 261 -21.03 -22.71 -12.03
N LEU A 262 -21.84 -23.45 -11.29
CA LEU A 262 -23.25 -23.74 -11.64
C LEU A 262 -24.17 -22.51 -11.53
N ALA A 263 -23.83 -21.51 -10.71
CA ALA A 263 -24.63 -20.32 -10.48
C ALA A 263 -24.27 -19.16 -11.43
N VAL A 264 -23.04 -19.16 -11.97
CA VAL A 264 -22.52 -18.07 -12.82
C VAL A 264 -23.45 -17.70 -13.99
N PRO A 265 -24.03 -18.65 -14.77
CA PRO A 265 -24.91 -18.28 -15.88
C PRO A 265 -26.16 -17.51 -15.44
N ALA A 266 -26.72 -17.86 -14.27
CA ALA A 266 -27.91 -17.21 -13.75
C ALA A 266 -27.61 -15.78 -13.27
N VAL A 267 -26.50 -15.59 -12.54
CA VAL A 267 -26.08 -14.28 -12.02
C VAL A 267 -25.68 -13.34 -13.17
N MET A 268 -24.88 -13.82 -14.12
CA MET A 268 -24.53 -13.04 -15.30
C MET A 268 -25.75 -12.70 -16.16
N GLY A 269 -26.76 -13.58 -16.21
CA GLY A 269 -28.04 -13.29 -16.86
C GLY A 269 -28.77 -12.09 -16.23
N ILE A 270 -28.70 -11.93 -14.90
CA ILE A 270 -29.27 -10.77 -14.19
C ILE A 270 -28.49 -9.51 -14.57
N ILE A 271 -27.16 -9.53 -14.41
CA ILE A 271 -26.29 -8.38 -14.69
C ILE A 271 -26.42 -7.91 -16.15
N ASN A 272 -26.39 -8.84 -17.11
CA ASN A 272 -26.56 -8.51 -18.52
C ASN A 272 -27.94 -7.90 -18.80
N SER A 273 -29.00 -8.39 -18.14
CA SER A 273 -30.34 -7.79 -18.29
C SER A 273 -30.40 -6.33 -17.80
N PHE A 274 -29.58 -5.97 -16.81
CA PHE A 274 -29.46 -4.59 -16.34
C PHE A 274 -28.60 -3.75 -17.28
N ARG A 275 -27.43 -4.26 -17.68
CA ARG A 275 -26.54 -3.58 -18.63
C ARG A 275 -27.25 -3.25 -19.95
N GLU A 276 -28.08 -4.17 -20.45
CA GLU A 276 -28.84 -4.02 -21.69
C GLU A 276 -30.13 -3.19 -21.54
N GLY A 277 -30.44 -2.69 -20.33
CA GLY A 277 -31.66 -1.91 -20.09
C GLY A 277 -32.97 -2.70 -20.15
N LYS A 278 -32.90 -4.04 -20.12
CA LYS A 278 -34.09 -4.90 -20.18
C LYS A 278 -34.83 -4.97 -18.85
N LYS A 279 -34.11 -4.81 -17.75
CA LYS A 279 -34.64 -4.80 -16.38
C LYS A 279 -33.93 -3.74 -15.56
N ASP A 280 -34.59 -3.26 -14.53
CA ASP A 280 -33.98 -2.43 -13.49
C ASP A 280 -34.00 -3.11 -12.11
N VAL A 281 -34.84 -4.14 -11.92
CA VAL A 281 -34.96 -4.88 -10.67
C VAL A 281 -35.13 -6.37 -10.93
N VAL A 282 -34.49 -7.21 -10.12
CA VAL A 282 -34.77 -8.64 -10.01
C VAL A 282 -34.95 -9.00 -8.54
N THR A 283 -36.10 -9.58 -8.20
CA THR A 283 -36.44 -9.97 -6.82
C THR A 283 -36.37 -11.48 -6.65
N ARG A 284 -35.72 -11.94 -5.58
CA ARG A 284 -35.58 -13.35 -5.22
C ARG A 284 -35.89 -13.56 -3.74
N PRO A 285 -37.12 -13.96 -3.39
CA PRO A 285 -37.40 -14.46 -2.05
C PRO A 285 -36.82 -15.88 -1.91
N LEU A 286 -36.20 -16.17 -0.76
CA LEU A 286 -35.67 -17.48 -0.46
C LEU A 286 -35.64 -17.75 1.05
N TRP A 287 -35.41 -19.01 1.40
CA TRP A 287 -35.08 -19.42 2.75
C TRP A 287 -33.56 -19.49 2.90
N MET A 288 -33.02 -18.80 3.91
CA MET A 288 -31.59 -18.78 4.24
C MET A 288 -31.43 -18.67 5.76
N ASN A 289 -30.38 -19.28 6.32
CA ASN A 289 -30.05 -19.18 7.75
C ASN A 289 -31.26 -19.42 8.69
N GLY A 290 -32.16 -20.32 8.30
CA GLY A 290 -33.33 -20.73 9.10
C GLY A 290 -34.54 -19.78 9.07
N HIS A 291 -34.57 -18.75 8.21
CA HIS A 291 -35.68 -17.81 8.13
C HIS A 291 -35.95 -17.32 6.70
N ARG A 292 -37.01 -16.52 6.50
CA ARG A 292 -37.35 -15.95 5.20
C ARG A 292 -36.53 -14.69 4.93
N SER A 293 -35.85 -14.68 3.79
CA SER A 293 -34.98 -13.57 3.39
C SER A 293 -35.36 -13.09 1.99
N LEU A 294 -35.14 -11.81 1.75
CA LEU A 294 -35.38 -11.16 0.47
C LEU A 294 -34.04 -10.70 -0.10
N ILE A 295 -33.72 -11.16 -1.31
CA ILE A 295 -32.64 -10.59 -2.12
C ILE A 295 -33.26 -9.79 -3.26
N GLN A 296 -32.79 -8.57 -3.45
CA GLN A 296 -33.15 -7.72 -4.58
C GLN A 296 -31.90 -7.18 -5.26
N TYR A 297 -31.84 -7.35 -6.57
CA TYR A 297 -30.81 -6.77 -7.41
C TYR A 297 -31.38 -5.56 -8.13
N TYR A 298 -30.62 -4.46 -8.15
CA TYR A 298 -30.98 -3.20 -8.79
C TYR A 298 -29.93 -2.80 -9.83
N ALA A 299 -30.37 -2.33 -10.99
CA ALA A 299 -29.51 -1.63 -11.91
C ALA A 299 -29.16 -0.25 -11.34
N LEU A 300 -27.89 -0.03 -11.01
CA LEU A 300 -27.40 1.30 -10.61
C LEU A 300 -27.15 2.11 -11.88
N ARG A 301 -27.82 3.26 -12.01
CA ARG A 301 -27.68 4.14 -13.18
C ARG A 301 -27.43 5.58 -12.77
N ASP A 302 -26.75 6.33 -13.63
CA ASP A 302 -26.63 7.78 -13.49
C ASP A 302 -27.93 8.51 -13.91
N VAL A 303 -27.95 9.84 -13.77
CA VAL A 303 -29.09 10.69 -14.17
C VAL A 303 -29.41 10.64 -15.67
N ASN A 304 -28.47 10.18 -16.50
CA ASN A 304 -28.65 10.02 -17.94
C ASN A 304 -29.04 8.58 -18.33
N GLY A 305 -29.20 7.68 -17.35
CA GLY A 305 -29.54 6.28 -17.57
C GLY A 305 -28.35 5.34 -17.86
N HIS A 306 -27.11 5.83 -17.81
CA HIS A 306 -25.92 5.01 -18.01
C HIS A 306 -25.75 4.03 -16.85
N TYR A 307 -25.51 2.76 -17.18
CA TYR A 307 -25.28 1.71 -16.21
C TYR A 307 -23.94 1.89 -15.48
N LEU A 308 -24.00 2.05 -14.16
CA LEU A 308 -22.85 2.20 -13.27
C LEU A 308 -22.49 0.90 -12.53
N GLY A 309 -23.40 -0.08 -12.50
CA GLY A 309 -23.20 -1.34 -11.78
C GLY A 309 -24.50 -1.97 -11.30
N THR A 310 -24.37 -3.00 -10.48
CA THR A 310 -25.51 -3.66 -9.81
C THR A 310 -25.39 -3.50 -8.32
N ILE A 311 -26.46 -3.08 -7.67
CA ILE A 311 -26.58 -3.16 -6.21
C ILE A 311 -27.36 -4.43 -5.87
N GLU A 312 -26.80 -5.25 -4.99
CA GLU A 312 -27.52 -6.34 -4.34
C GLU A 312 -27.92 -5.94 -2.93
N PHE A 313 -29.20 -6.09 -2.64
CA PHE A 313 -29.79 -5.88 -1.34
C PHE A 313 -30.18 -7.23 -0.75
N THR A 314 -29.79 -7.51 0.50
CA THR A 314 -30.17 -8.74 1.20
C THR A 314 -30.69 -8.42 2.60
N GLY A 315 -31.76 -9.08 3.03
CA GLY A 315 -32.02 -9.14 4.46
C GLY A 315 -33.20 -9.99 4.88
N ASN A 316 -33.23 -10.23 6.19
CA ASN A 316 -34.27 -10.93 6.91
C ASN A 316 -35.57 -10.11 6.91
N VAL A 317 -36.68 -10.72 6.49
CA VAL A 317 -37.99 -10.05 6.42
C VAL A 317 -38.95 -10.43 7.56
N GLU A 318 -38.54 -11.28 8.50
CA GLU A 318 -39.40 -11.77 9.59
C GLU A 318 -39.98 -10.63 10.43
N TYR A 319 -39.21 -9.59 10.71
CA TYR A 319 -39.69 -8.43 11.46
C TYR A 319 -40.86 -7.74 10.74
N ILE A 320 -40.74 -7.52 9.43
CA ILE A 320 -41.76 -6.85 8.62
C ILE A 320 -43.00 -7.74 8.50
N LEU A 321 -42.80 -9.04 8.27
CA LEU A 321 -43.91 -10.00 8.19
C LEU A 321 -44.67 -10.10 9.50
N ASN A 322 -43.97 -10.10 10.64
CA ASN A 322 -44.57 -10.11 11.97
C ASN A 322 -45.42 -8.84 12.21
N LEU A 323 -44.92 -7.66 11.83
CA LEU A 323 -45.71 -6.42 11.91
C LEU A 323 -46.99 -6.50 11.08
N PHE A 324 -46.90 -7.08 9.89
CA PHE A 324 -48.06 -7.29 9.02
C PHE A 324 -49.07 -8.26 9.63
N GLU A 325 -48.62 -9.43 10.08
CA GLU A 325 -49.47 -10.45 10.68
C GLU A 325 -50.15 -9.96 11.96
N ASN A 326 -49.50 -9.08 12.72
CA ASN A 326 -50.03 -8.51 13.97
C ASN A 326 -50.81 -7.19 13.78
N GLY A 327 -51.10 -6.80 12.54
CA GLY A 327 -52.00 -5.67 12.26
C GLY A 327 -51.44 -4.30 12.65
N ALA A 328 -50.11 -4.11 12.57
CA ALA A 328 -49.44 -2.85 12.93
C ALA A 328 -49.76 -1.67 11.98
N TRP A 329 -50.57 -1.87 10.94
CA TRP A 329 -50.90 -0.88 9.92
C TRP A 329 -52.19 -0.13 10.29
N SER A 330 -52.09 1.17 10.60
CA SER A 330 -53.25 2.04 10.75
C SER A 330 -53.71 2.58 9.39
N THR A 331 -55.01 2.78 9.20
CA THR A 331 -55.56 3.54 8.07
C THR A 331 -55.20 5.03 8.22
N ASP A 332 -54.42 5.55 7.27
CA ASP A 332 -54.05 6.95 7.04
C ASP A 332 -53.16 7.67 8.07
N GLY A 333 -51.84 7.59 7.85
CA GLY A 333 -50.82 8.40 8.52
C GLY A 333 -50.74 9.83 7.98
N ASN A 334 -51.85 10.57 7.97
CA ASN A 334 -51.86 11.98 7.57
C ASN A 334 -51.30 12.87 8.69
N THR A 335 -50.04 12.67 9.06
CA THR A 335 -49.31 13.51 10.01
C THR A 335 -48.72 14.69 9.23
N GLY A 336 -49.17 15.91 9.54
CA GLY A 336 -49.02 17.13 8.74
C GLY A 336 -47.60 17.69 8.56
N ALA A 337 -46.65 16.89 8.08
CA ALA A 337 -45.33 17.35 7.65
C ALA A 337 -45.34 18.04 6.27
N SER A 338 -46.47 17.98 5.54
CA SER A 338 -46.68 18.63 4.25
C SER A 338 -47.85 19.61 4.32
N LYS A 339 -47.67 20.75 4.99
CA LYS A 339 -48.50 21.94 4.74
C LYS A 339 -47.74 22.89 3.83
N HIS A 340 -48.13 22.95 2.56
CA HIS A 340 -47.92 24.15 1.76
C HIS A 340 -49.03 25.14 2.16
N GLU A 341 -48.68 26.19 2.90
CA GLU A 341 -49.54 27.34 3.07
C GLU A 341 -49.37 28.24 1.85
N ASP A 342 -50.27 28.10 0.88
CA ASP A 342 -50.48 29.17 -0.11
C ASP A 342 -51.46 30.17 0.50
N ALA A 343 -50.92 31.29 0.97
CA ALA A 343 -51.69 32.43 1.46
C ALA A 343 -51.46 33.65 0.55
N SER A 344 -52.29 33.78 -0.47
CA SER A 344 -52.74 35.04 -1.10
C SER A 344 -53.57 34.67 -2.33
N ASP A 345 -54.73 35.21 -2.66
CA ASP A 345 -55.66 36.16 -2.04
C ASP A 345 -56.95 36.01 -2.89
N ASN A 346 -58.12 36.25 -2.29
CA ASN A 346 -59.41 36.14 -2.98
C ASN A 346 -59.62 37.32 -3.95
N SER A 347 -59.99 37.05 -5.20
CA SER A 347 -60.92 37.92 -5.92
C SER A 347 -61.73 37.17 -6.99
N GLU A 348 -63.04 37.28 -6.80
CA GLU A 348 -64.25 36.96 -7.56
C GLU A 348 -64.25 36.81 -9.10
N GLU A 349 -65.11 35.86 -9.51
CA GLU A 349 -66.07 35.81 -10.63
C GLU A 349 -65.68 35.79 -12.13
N ALA A 350 -66.33 34.81 -12.79
CA ALA A 350 -67.00 34.81 -14.11
C ALA A 350 -66.27 34.26 -15.36
N ASP A 351 -66.90 33.20 -15.89
CA ASP A 351 -67.22 32.90 -17.29
C ASP A 351 -66.15 32.59 -18.35
N SER A 352 -66.12 31.29 -18.70
CA SER A 352 -66.42 30.72 -20.03
C SER A 352 -65.49 30.90 -21.26
N VAL A 353 -65.51 29.82 -22.06
CA VAL A 353 -65.22 29.63 -23.51
C VAL A 353 -63.76 29.55 -24.02
N ASP A 354 -63.41 28.33 -24.46
CA ASP A 354 -62.88 27.90 -25.77
C ASP A 354 -62.16 28.92 -26.68
N ALA A 355 -60.95 28.58 -27.14
CA ALA A 355 -60.63 28.42 -28.57
C ALA A 355 -59.13 28.20 -28.86
N SER A 356 -58.89 27.12 -29.60
CA SER A 356 -57.87 26.79 -30.61
C SER A 356 -57.09 27.93 -31.34
N THR A 357 -55.99 27.49 -31.99
CA THR A 357 -55.15 28.08 -33.08
C THR A 357 -53.90 28.83 -32.61
N GLY A 358 -52.67 28.49 -33.01
CA GLY A 358 -52.12 28.46 -34.38
C GLY A 358 -50.87 29.38 -34.36
N ALA A 359 -49.66 28.82 -34.35
CA ALA A 359 -48.71 28.84 -35.47
C ALA A 359 -48.32 30.25 -35.99
N SER A 360 -47.05 30.63 -35.84
CA SER A 360 -46.08 30.81 -36.94
C SER A 360 -44.97 31.83 -36.65
N GLU A 361 -43.84 31.54 -37.28
CA GLU A 361 -42.57 32.24 -37.40
C GLU A 361 -42.66 33.69 -37.92
N SER A 362 -41.64 34.50 -37.60
CA SER A 362 -40.72 35.18 -38.55
C SER A 362 -39.81 36.13 -37.75
N SER A 363 -38.49 35.96 -37.78
CA SER A 363 -37.53 36.60 -38.72
C SER A 363 -37.40 38.10 -38.42
N ASP A 364 -36.26 38.60 -37.93
CA ASP A 364 -35.05 39.09 -38.64
C ASP A 364 -34.58 40.28 -37.74
N ASP A 365 -33.36 40.79 -37.66
CA ASP A 365 -32.08 40.60 -38.34
C ASP A 365 -31.04 41.41 -37.53
N ASP A 366 -29.76 41.14 -37.80
CA ASP A 366 -28.63 42.09 -37.82
C ASP A 366 -28.05 42.66 -36.51
N ASN A 367 -26.73 42.83 -36.33
CA ASN A 367 -25.51 42.47 -37.05
C ASN A 367 -24.30 42.96 -36.20
N THR A 368 -23.09 42.60 -36.63
CA THR A 368 -21.75 43.21 -36.41
C THR A 368 -20.75 42.52 -35.46
N ASP A 369 -19.95 41.65 -36.10
CA ASP A 369 -18.49 41.72 -36.28
C ASP A 369 -17.54 41.81 -35.08
N ASN A 370 -16.71 40.76 -34.90
CA ASN A 370 -15.29 40.84 -35.27
C ASN A 370 -14.62 39.43 -35.44
N ALA A 371 -13.80 39.29 -36.48
CA ALA A 371 -12.99 38.13 -36.89
C ALA A 371 -11.68 38.00 -36.04
N SER A 372 -10.83 36.95 -36.05
CA SER A 372 -10.40 36.00 -37.10
C SER A 372 -9.65 34.76 -36.51
N GLU A 373 -9.77 33.61 -37.23
CA GLU A 373 -8.81 32.49 -37.54
C GLU A 373 -7.96 31.83 -36.41
N VAL A 374 -8.00 30.53 -36.08
CA VAL A 374 -7.94 29.22 -36.79
C VAL A 374 -6.61 28.91 -37.51
N VAL A 375 -5.80 27.99 -36.95
CA VAL A 375 -5.01 26.99 -37.68
C VAL A 375 -4.89 25.70 -36.85
N ALA A 376 -5.24 24.57 -37.47
CA ALA A 376 -4.99 23.20 -37.02
C ALA A 376 -3.90 22.55 -37.89
N THR A 377 -3.14 21.59 -37.36
CA THR A 377 -2.40 20.62 -38.18
C THR A 377 -2.41 19.22 -37.55
N GLN A 378 -2.69 18.24 -38.41
CA GLN A 378 -2.81 16.80 -38.18
C GLN A 378 -1.46 16.06 -38.29
N ALA A 379 -1.46 14.82 -37.78
CA ALA A 379 -0.47 13.76 -37.99
C ALA A 379 -0.38 13.25 -39.44
N PRO A 380 0.63 12.39 -39.75
CA PRO A 380 0.44 11.36 -40.77
C PRO A 380 0.95 9.97 -40.38
N ALA A 381 0.44 8.95 -41.09
CA ALA A 381 0.76 7.54 -41.00
C ALA A 381 1.51 7.02 -42.26
N ALA A 382 2.37 6.02 -42.02
CA ALA A 382 2.83 4.84 -42.79
C ALA A 382 2.95 4.80 -44.35
N ASN A 383 4.08 4.21 -44.80
CA ASN A 383 4.30 3.12 -45.80
C ASN A 383 5.62 3.35 -46.58
N ASP A 384 6.38 2.41 -47.12
CA ASP A 384 6.75 1.00 -46.89
C ASP A 384 7.98 0.73 -47.80
N ASP A 385 8.72 -0.35 -47.53
CA ASP A 385 9.57 -1.15 -48.46
C ASP A 385 10.96 -0.65 -48.96
N THR A 386 12.05 -1.28 -48.48
CA THR A 386 12.73 -2.45 -49.12
C THR A 386 14.17 -2.69 -48.59
N ASP A 387 14.44 -3.99 -48.34
CA ASP A 387 15.68 -4.78 -48.46
C ASP A 387 17.03 -4.33 -47.86
N ALA A 388 17.55 -5.13 -46.90
CA ALA A 388 18.63 -6.11 -47.16
C ALA A 388 19.25 -6.66 -45.85
N ASP A 389 19.06 -7.96 -45.65
CA ASP A 389 20.08 -8.98 -45.34
C ASP A 389 21.13 -8.75 -44.23
N ALA A 390 21.06 -9.55 -43.16
CA ALA A 390 22.14 -10.48 -42.77
C ALA A 390 21.77 -11.23 -41.48
N THR A 391 21.54 -12.53 -41.64
CA THR A 391 21.64 -13.53 -40.57
C THR A 391 23.09 -14.02 -40.46
N THR A 392 23.45 -14.61 -39.30
CA THR A 392 24.57 -15.55 -38.98
C THR A 392 25.13 -15.18 -37.60
N GLY A 393 25.50 -16.07 -36.69
CA GLY A 393 25.58 -17.52 -36.66
C GLY A 393 26.32 -17.88 -35.36
N ALA A 394 25.89 -18.96 -34.71
CA ALA A 394 26.64 -19.60 -33.63
C ALA A 394 27.77 -20.46 -34.23
N SER A 395 28.94 -20.53 -33.57
CA SER A 395 29.68 -21.77 -33.25
C SER A 395 31.17 -21.55 -32.91
N ASP A 396 31.60 -22.33 -31.91
CA ASP A 396 32.87 -23.06 -31.75
C ASP A 396 34.20 -22.42 -31.30
N ALA A 397 34.64 -22.93 -30.13
CA ALA A 397 35.92 -23.55 -29.80
C ALA A 397 37.23 -23.07 -30.45
N GLY A 398 38.19 -22.73 -29.59
CA GLY A 398 39.61 -22.60 -29.95
C GLY A 398 40.50 -22.52 -28.71
N SER A 399 41.07 -23.66 -28.33
CA SER A 399 42.16 -23.84 -27.36
C SER A 399 43.46 -23.19 -27.82
N VAL A 400 44.20 -22.53 -26.92
CA VAL A 400 45.68 -22.45 -27.02
C VAL A 400 46.28 -22.43 -25.61
N ASP A 401 47.17 -23.39 -25.36
CA ASP A 401 48.09 -23.48 -24.23
C ASP A 401 49.03 -22.29 -24.14
N ALA A 402 49.35 -21.88 -22.91
CA ALA A 402 50.67 -21.34 -22.57
C ALA A 402 50.99 -21.72 -21.11
N ASN A 403 51.97 -22.62 -20.97
CA ASN A 403 52.68 -22.89 -19.73
C ASN A 403 53.39 -21.61 -19.24
N ASP A 404 53.40 -21.41 -17.92
CA ASP A 404 54.62 -21.08 -17.18
C ASP A 404 54.35 -21.22 -15.65
N ASP A 405 54.98 -22.26 -15.11
CA ASP A 405 55.77 -22.36 -13.88
C ASP A 405 55.25 -21.86 -12.50
N GLU A 406 55.13 -22.88 -11.65
CA GLU A 406 55.60 -22.99 -10.26
C GLU A 406 55.20 -21.93 -9.22
N ALA A 407 54.27 -22.33 -8.34
CA ALA A 407 54.36 -22.04 -6.91
C ALA A 407 53.66 -23.14 -6.10
N ASP A 408 54.49 -24.03 -5.55
CA ASP A 408 54.16 -25.06 -4.56
C ASP A 408 53.70 -24.39 -3.25
N ALA A 409 52.54 -24.79 -2.74
CA ALA A 409 52.06 -24.47 -1.40
C ALA A 409 51.58 -25.75 -0.71
N THR A 410 52.55 -26.52 -0.22
CA THR A 410 52.34 -27.64 0.68
C THR A 410 51.95 -27.14 2.08
N THR A 411 50.75 -27.57 2.48
CA THR A 411 50.31 -28.02 3.81
C THR A 411 51.23 -27.79 5.02
N GLY A 412 50.69 -27.12 6.05
CA GLY A 412 51.25 -27.10 7.39
C GLY A 412 50.15 -27.04 8.45
N ALA A 413 49.58 -28.20 8.78
CA ALA A 413 48.82 -28.44 10.00
C ALA A 413 49.69 -29.28 10.93
N SER A 414 49.98 -28.78 12.13
CA SER A 414 50.29 -29.61 13.29
C SER A 414 50.06 -28.82 14.58
N GLU A 415 49.12 -29.33 15.34
CA GLU A 415 48.80 -28.99 16.73
C GLU A 415 49.95 -29.36 17.68
N ASN A 416 49.97 -28.68 18.82
CA ASN A 416 50.40 -29.20 20.11
C ASN A 416 49.40 -28.70 21.17
#